data_AF-A0A418X706-F1
#
_entry.id   AF-A0A418X706-F1
#
_cell.length_a   1.000
_cell.length_b   1.000
_cell.length_c   1.000
_cell.angle_alpha   90.00
_cell.angle_beta   90.00
_cell.angle_gamma   90.00
#
_symmetry.space_group_name_H-M   'P 1'
#
loop_
_entity.id
_entity.type
_entity.pdbx_description
1 polymer ?
#
loop_
_entity_poly.entity_id
_entity_poly.type
_entity_poly.pdbx_seq_one_letter_code
_entity_poly.pdbx_strand_id
1 'polypeptide(L)'
;DEMLIPEPEHGWLVISPAVSPENVHPSKNGKIAMSYGTTMDNELLYELFSTVIRSSEILGEDAGYAAHLKEVLGKMAPMQIGKWGQLQEWIKDWDDPQDNHRHVSHLYALYPGNQI
;
A
#
# COMPACT_ATOMS: atom_id res chain seq x y z
N ASP A 1 9.33 -10.37 -3.91
CA ASP A 1 8.08 -9.84 -4.50
C ASP A 1 7.07 -10.94 -4.89
N GLU A 2 7.35 -12.23 -4.66
CA GLU A 2 6.49 -13.37 -5.05
C GLU A 2 5.04 -13.33 -4.54
N MET A 3 4.76 -12.62 -3.45
CA MET A 3 3.41 -12.48 -2.88
C MET A 3 2.56 -11.42 -3.60
N LEU A 4 3.15 -10.60 -4.47
CA LEU A 4 2.43 -9.56 -5.21
C LEU A 4 1.68 -10.16 -6.38
N ILE A 5 0.40 -9.79 -6.51
CA ILE A 5 -0.46 -10.19 -7.63
C ILE A 5 -1.07 -8.96 -8.30
N PRO A 6 -1.37 -9.01 -9.62
CA PRO A 6 -2.07 -7.92 -10.29
C PRO A 6 -3.53 -7.86 -9.82
N GLU A 7 -3.98 -6.67 -9.42
CA GLU A 7 -5.38 -6.41 -9.10
C GLU A 7 -6.23 -6.26 -10.39
N PRO A 8 -7.53 -6.59 -10.35
CA PRO A 8 -8.33 -6.82 -11.56
C PRO A 8 -8.70 -5.57 -12.37
N GLU A 9 -8.66 -4.36 -11.82
CA GLU A 9 -9.18 -3.16 -12.48
C GLU A 9 -8.11 -2.36 -13.25
N HIS A 10 -6.95 -2.13 -12.66
CA HIS A 10 -5.84 -1.36 -13.24
C HIS A 10 -4.62 -2.23 -13.51
N GLY A 11 -4.56 -3.45 -12.97
CA GLY A 11 -3.41 -4.35 -13.12
C GLY A 11 -2.23 -4.01 -12.21
N TRP A 12 -2.42 -3.14 -11.22
CA TRP A 12 -1.37 -2.82 -10.25
C TRP A 12 -0.99 -4.04 -9.39
N LEU A 13 0.29 -4.15 -9.05
CA LEU A 13 0.77 -5.17 -8.13
C LEU A 13 0.38 -4.81 -6.69
N VAL A 14 -0.32 -5.73 -6.02
CA VAL A 14 -0.84 -5.58 -4.65
C VAL A 14 -0.63 -6.85 -3.83
N ILE A 15 -0.71 -6.72 -2.50
CA ILE A 15 -0.86 -7.85 -1.59
C ILE A 15 -2.34 -8.25 -1.50
N SER A 16 -2.60 -9.56 -1.52
CA SER A 16 -3.93 -10.13 -1.31
C SER A 16 -3.82 -11.54 -0.71
N PRO A 17 -4.54 -11.86 0.38
CA PRO A 17 -5.46 -10.98 1.11
C PRO A 17 -4.70 -9.93 1.95
N ALA A 18 -5.32 -8.77 2.13
CA ALA A 18 -4.80 -7.66 2.91
C ALA A 18 -5.84 -7.18 3.92
N VAL A 19 -5.39 -6.50 4.98
CA VAL A 19 -6.26 -5.80 5.93
C VAL A 19 -5.65 -4.42 6.22
N SER A 20 -6.50 -3.42 6.46
CA SER A 20 -6.03 -2.23 7.17
C SER A 20 -6.19 -2.56 8.66
N PRO A 21 -5.11 -2.57 9.45
CA PRO A 21 -5.12 -3.10 10.80
C PRO A 21 -6.35 -2.73 11.63
N GLU A 22 -7.15 -3.75 11.94
CA GLU A 22 -8.31 -3.68 12.83
C GLU A 22 -9.46 -2.77 12.38
N ASN A 23 -9.38 -2.19 11.16
CA ASN A 23 -10.46 -1.43 10.55
C ASN A 23 -11.30 -2.29 9.60
N VAL A 24 -12.49 -1.81 9.24
CA VAL A 24 -13.45 -2.50 8.38
C VAL A 24 -14.05 -1.55 7.36
N HIS A 25 -14.28 -2.07 6.15
CA HIS A 25 -14.94 -1.33 5.07
C HIS A 25 -16.33 -1.90 4.76
N PRO A 26 -17.20 -1.14 4.05
CA PRO A 26 -18.50 -1.63 3.61
C PRO A 26 -18.39 -2.83 2.65
N SER A 27 -19.34 -3.75 2.75
CA SER A 27 -19.54 -4.92 1.89
C SER A 27 -21.03 -5.20 1.71
N LYS A 28 -21.39 -6.09 0.76
CA LYS A 28 -22.79 -6.46 0.48
C LYS A 28 -23.53 -6.99 1.71
N ASN A 29 -22.81 -7.63 2.63
CA ASN A 29 -23.36 -8.27 3.83
C ASN A 29 -23.00 -7.52 5.13
N GLY A 30 -22.76 -6.20 5.07
CA GLY A 30 -22.41 -5.38 6.23
C GLY A 30 -20.99 -4.81 6.13
N LYS A 31 -20.15 -5.05 7.14
CA LYS A 31 -18.75 -4.61 7.15
C LYS A 31 -17.80 -5.81 7.17
N ILE A 32 -16.64 -5.68 6.54
CA ILE A 32 -15.60 -6.73 6.49
C ILE A 32 -14.21 -6.09 6.58
N ALA A 33 -13.23 -6.83 7.11
CA ALA A 33 -11.84 -6.36 7.24
C ALA A 33 -10.96 -6.72 6.03
N MET A 34 -11.25 -7.87 5.39
CA MET A 34 -10.42 -8.44 4.33
C MET A 34 -10.62 -7.72 3.00
N SER A 35 -9.51 -7.27 2.42
CA SER A 35 -9.42 -6.57 1.14
C SER A 35 -8.16 -7.04 0.37
N TYR A 36 -7.70 -6.24 -0.57
CA TYR A 36 -6.43 -6.33 -1.29
C TYR A 36 -5.85 -4.92 -1.46
N GLY A 37 -4.52 -4.81 -1.51
CA GLY A 37 -3.82 -3.56 -1.81
C GLY A 37 -4.20 -2.39 -0.89
N THR A 38 -4.28 -2.64 0.42
CA THR A 38 -4.49 -1.56 1.39
C THR A 38 -3.34 -0.57 1.31
N THR A 39 -3.63 0.70 1.60
CA THR A 39 -2.63 1.76 1.45
C THR A 39 -1.43 1.51 2.34
N MET A 40 -1.64 1.04 3.58
CA MET A 40 -0.54 0.68 4.48
C MET A 40 0.39 -0.40 3.91
N ASP A 41 -0.15 -1.46 3.28
CA ASP A 41 0.67 -2.51 2.67
C ASP A 41 1.53 -1.95 1.53
N ASN A 42 0.93 -1.08 0.71
CA ASN A 42 1.63 -0.44 -0.40
C ASN A 42 2.74 0.49 0.12
N GLU A 43 2.47 1.26 1.17
CA GLU A 43 3.45 2.16 1.82
C GLU A 43 4.61 1.38 2.43
N LEU A 44 4.34 0.32 3.18
CA LEU A 44 5.37 -0.52 3.81
C LEU A 44 6.27 -1.20 2.78
N LEU A 45 5.68 -1.73 1.72
CA LEU A 45 6.44 -2.34 0.63
C LEU A 45 7.23 -1.32 -0.17
N TYR A 46 6.67 -0.12 -0.39
CA TYR A 46 7.38 0.98 -1.03
C TYR A 46 8.65 1.34 -0.25
N GLU A 47 8.53 1.49 1.07
CA GLU A 47 9.67 1.78 1.95
C GLU A 47 10.69 0.63 1.97
N LEU A 48 10.22 -0.62 2.11
CA LEU A 48 11.09 -1.80 2.12
C LEU A 48 11.92 -1.89 0.83
N PHE A 49 11.27 -1.84 -0.34
CA PHE A 49 11.96 -1.96 -1.62
C PHE A 49 12.86 -0.77 -1.89
N SER A 50 12.42 0.46 -1.57
CA SER A 50 13.26 1.66 -1.70
C SER A 50 14.51 1.58 -0.81
N THR A 51 14.37 1.05 0.41
CA THR A 51 15.48 0.84 1.34
C THR A 51 16.47 -0.19 0.82
N VAL A 52 15.98 -1.31 0.26
CA VAL A 52 16.86 -2.33 -0.36
C VAL A 52 17.60 -1.76 -1.58
N ILE A 53 16.91 -1.05 -2.47
CA ILE A 53 17.52 -0.36 -3.62
C ILE A 53 18.62 0.58 -3.14
N ARG A 54 18.32 1.42 -2.14
CA ARG A 54 19.29 2.39 -1.61
C ARG A 54 20.50 1.72 -0.95
N SER A 55 20.26 0.62 -0.24
CA SER A 55 21.33 -0.16 0.41
C SER A 55 22.25 -0.79 -0.62
N SER A 56 21.68 -1.37 -1.69
CA SER A 56 22.41 -1.91 -2.85
C SER A 56 23.31 -0.84 -3.48
N GLU A 57 22.80 0.39 -3.68
CA GLU A 57 23.61 1.50 -4.22
C GLU A 57 24.78 1.90 -3.30
N ILE A 58 24.55 1.95 -1.98
CA ILE A 58 25.58 2.35 -1.01
C ILE A 58 26.68 1.31 -0.89
N LEU A 59 26.31 0.02 -0.88
CA LEU A 59 27.24 -1.09 -0.74
C LEU A 59 27.95 -1.44 -2.06
N GLY A 60 27.35 -1.09 -3.20
CA GLY A 60 27.84 -1.48 -4.52
C GLY A 60 27.59 -2.96 -4.84
N GLU A 61 26.57 -3.56 -4.22
CA GLU A 61 26.20 -4.98 -4.37
C GLU A 61 24.78 -5.11 -4.95
N ASP A 62 24.43 -6.29 -5.50
CA ASP A 62 23.04 -6.63 -5.90
C ASP A 62 22.35 -5.72 -6.93
N ALA A 63 23.12 -5.04 -7.80
CA ALA A 63 22.57 -4.09 -8.78
C ALA A 63 21.45 -4.66 -9.67
N GLY A 64 21.52 -5.95 -10.02
CA GLY A 64 20.48 -6.63 -10.79
C GLY A 64 19.16 -6.78 -10.01
N TYR A 65 19.23 -7.08 -8.72
CA TYR A 65 18.03 -7.19 -7.88
C TYR A 65 17.45 -5.82 -7.55
N ALA A 66 18.28 -4.80 -7.33
CA ALA A 66 17.81 -3.42 -7.17
C ALA A 66 17.08 -2.91 -8.42
N ALA A 67 17.58 -3.23 -9.62
CA ALA A 67 16.89 -2.91 -10.87
C ALA A 67 15.51 -3.60 -10.95
N HIS A 68 15.44 -4.89 -10.60
CA HIS A 68 14.17 -5.62 -10.52
C HIS A 68 13.17 -4.97 -9.55
N LEU A 69 13.59 -4.64 -8.32
CA LEU A 69 12.72 -3.99 -7.35
C LEU A 69 12.22 -2.61 -7.83
N LYS A 70 13.05 -1.87 -8.56
CA LYS A 70 12.65 -0.59 -9.16
C LYS A 70 11.55 -0.78 -10.22
N GLU A 71 11.63 -1.84 -11.02
CA GLU A 71 10.55 -2.19 -11.96
C GLU A 71 9.26 -2.62 -11.24
N VAL A 72 9.37 -3.36 -10.14
CA VAL A 72 8.23 -3.76 -9.30
C VAL A 72 7.55 -2.54 -8.71
N LEU A 73 8.30 -1.61 -8.12
CA LEU A 73 7.76 -0.35 -7.57
C LEU A 73 6.97 0.45 -8.61
N GLY A 74 7.44 0.51 -9.86
CA GLY A 74 6.74 1.18 -10.95
C GLY A 74 5.40 0.53 -11.35
N LYS A 75 5.10 -0.68 -10.86
CA LYS A 75 3.85 -1.41 -11.12
C LYS A 75 2.93 -1.46 -9.90
N MET A 76 3.37 -0.99 -8.74
CA MET A 76 2.57 -1.00 -7.51
C MET A 76 1.44 0.04 -7.56
N ALA A 77 0.38 -0.21 -6.79
CA ALA A 77 -0.73 0.73 -6.68
C ALA A 77 -0.26 2.06 -6.07
N PRO A 78 -0.57 3.21 -6.68
CA PRO A 78 -0.22 4.52 -6.11
C PRO A 78 -1.14 4.88 -4.94
N MET A 79 -0.71 5.83 -4.12
CA MET A 79 -1.60 6.54 -3.20
C MET A 79 -2.72 7.25 -3.98
N GLN A 80 -3.95 7.21 -3.46
CA GLN A 80 -5.14 7.75 -4.12
C GLN A 80 -5.84 8.77 -3.24
N ILE A 81 -6.35 9.84 -3.87
CA ILE A 81 -7.20 10.83 -3.21
C ILE A 81 -8.66 10.40 -3.38
N GLY A 82 -9.39 10.27 -2.27
CA GLY A 82 -10.81 9.91 -2.28
C GLY A 82 -11.75 11.09 -2.49
N LYS A 83 -13.04 10.79 -2.58
CA LYS A 83 -14.11 11.78 -2.86
C LYS A 83 -14.24 12.89 -1.81
N TRP A 84 -13.69 12.72 -0.61
CA TRP A 84 -13.68 13.74 0.45
C TRP A 84 -12.38 14.55 0.49
N GLY A 85 -11.44 14.31 -0.44
CA GLY A 85 -10.11 14.90 -0.43
C GLY A 85 -9.13 14.22 0.54
N GLN A 86 -9.51 13.08 1.11
CA GLN A 86 -8.70 12.27 2.02
C GLN A 86 -7.75 11.35 1.25
N LEU A 87 -6.65 10.94 1.88
CA LEU A 87 -5.87 9.78 1.41
C LEU A 87 -6.70 8.51 1.66
N GLN A 88 -6.95 7.71 0.62
CA GLN A 88 -7.79 6.52 0.76
C GLN A 88 -7.10 5.44 1.61
N GLU A 89 -7.81 4.82 2.54
CA GLU A 89 -7.29 3.71 3.36
C GLU A 89 -7.24 2.36 2.61
N TRP A 90 -8.16 2.18 1.66
CA TRP A 90 -8.24 1.02 0.78
C TRP A 90 -8.08 1.44 -0.68
N ILE A 91 -7.76 0.48 -1.55
CA ILE A 91 -7.70 0.71 -3.01
C ILE A 91 -9.03 1.21 -3.62
N LYS A 92 -10.14 0.94 -2.94
CA LYS A 92 -11.46 1.50 -3.26
C LYS A 92 -11.78 2.62 -2.30
N ASP A 93 -12.44 3.66 -2.81
CA ASP A 93 -12.89 4.84 -2.06
C ASP A 93 -14.06 4.51 -1.11
N TRP A 94 -13.74 3.73 -0.09
CA TRP A 94 -14.64 3.19 0.93
C TRP A 94 -14.58 3.94 2.26
N ASP A 95 -13.68 4.91 2.38
CA ASP A 95 -13.53 5.72 3.60
C ASP A 95 -14.83 6.43 3.96
N ASP A 96 -15.07 6.50 5.27
CA ASP A 96 -16.21 7.17 5.89
C ASP A 96 -15.69 8.36 6.71
N PRO A 97 -16.07 9.60 6.41
CA PRO A 97 -15.60 10.78 7.15
C PRO A 97 -16.13 10.84 8.59
N GLN A 98 -17.03 9.92 8.99
CA GLN A 98 -17.49 9.75 10.36
C GLN A 98 -16.76 8.62 11.11
N ASP A 99 -15.86 7.88 10.44
CA ASP A 99 -15.06 6.85 11.11
C ASP A 99 -13.99 7.50 11.99
N ASN A 100 -14.01 7.16 13.27
CA ASN A 100 -13.07 7.63 14.29
C ASN A 100 -12.25 6.45 14.83
N HIS A 101 -11.89 5.51 13.96
CA HIS A 101 -11.10 4.34 14.31
C HIS A 101 -9.77 4.75 14.95
N ARG A 102 -9.29 3.97 15.92
CA ARG A 102 -8.08 4.32 16.69
C ARG A 102 -6.79 4.22 15.87
N HIS A 103 -6.80 3.41 14.80
CA HIS A 103 -5.69 3.30 13.86
C HIS A 103 -5.92 4.21 12.66
N VAL A 104 -4.82 4.81 12.20
CA VAL A 104 -4.73 5.59 10.97
C VAL A 104 -3.66 4.96 10.08
N SER A 105 -3.79 3.67 9.84
CA SER A 105 -2.77 2.81 9.23
C SER A 105 -2.29 3.29 7.85
N HIS A 106 -3.18 3.88 7.07
CA HIS A 106 -2.88 4.48 5.76
C HIS A 106 -2.14 5.82 5.84
N LEU A 107 -1.78 6.29 7.04
CA LEU A 107 -0.91 7.44 7.26
C LEU A 107 0.50 7.00 7.72
N TYR A 108 0.86 5.73 7.55
CA TYR A 108 2.20 5.25 7.87
C TYR A 108 3.26 6.02 7.06
N ALA A 109 2.98 6.32 5.79
CA ALA A 109 3.81 7.16 4.92
C ALA A 109 4.10 8.57 5.47
N LEU A 110 3.21 9.12 6.30
CA LEU A 110 3.41 10.39 6.99
C LEU A 110 4.26 10.22 8.24
N TYR A 111 3.98 9.17 9.03
CA TYR A 111 4.82 8.77 10.15
C TYR A 111 4.55 7.31 10.57
N PRO A 112 5.59 6.50 10.86
CA PRO A 112 7.01 6.84 10.88
C PRO A 112 7.72 6.87 9.52
N GLY A 113 7.01 6.59 8.43
CA GLY A 113 7.54 6.72 7.08
C GLY A 113 7.85 8.17 6.68
N ASN A 114 8.33 8.35 5.46
CA ASN A 114 8.75 9.65 4.92
C ASN A 114 8.37 9.84 3.44
N GLN A 115 7.22 9.30 3.04
CA GLN A 115 6.75 9.31 1.65
C GLN A 115 5.84 10.51 1.33
N ILE A 116 5.39 11.23 2.37
CA ILE A 116 4.52 12.42 2.30
C ILE A 116 5.18 13.59 3.04
#